data_AF-A0A011P8K1-F1
#
_entry.id   AF-A0A011P8K1-F1
#
_cell.length_a   1.000
_cell.length_b   1.000
_cell.length_c   1.000
_cell.angle_alpha   90.00
_cell.angle_beta   90.00
_cell.angle_gamma   90.00
#
_symmetry.space_group_name_H-M   'P 1'
#
loop_
_entity.id
_entity.type
_entity.pdbx_description
1 polymer ?
#
loop_
_entity_poly.entity_id
_entity_poly.type
_entity_poly.pdbx_seq_one_letter_code
_entity_poly.pdbx_strand_id
1 'polypeptide(L)'
;MIKQIAIATVALAAGVAIAQQFPMLDNVANKVVQKYQGMSCEQLWAQKAQPKSAEEQRVIGLLKSDPAMRTEFLNRVAGPITNKMFECGMIP
;
A
#
# COMPACT_ATOMS: atom_id res chain seq x y z
N MET A 1 -55.39 -18.20 9.94
CA MET A 1 -54.76 -16.95 9.52
C MET A 1 -53.54 -16.70 10.41
N ILE A 2 -52.35 -17.12 9.99
CA ILE A 2 -51.10 -16.77 10.70
C ILE A 2 -50.20 -16.14 9.64
N LYS A 3 -50.03 -14.84 9.81
CA LYS A 3 -49.41 -13.90 8.87
C LYS A 3 -47.91 -13.86 9.16
N GLN A 4 -47.14 -13.99 8.09
CA GLN A 4 -45.68 -13.85 7.93
C GLN A 4 -44.95 -13.03 8.99
N ILE A 5 -43.77 -13.51 9.44
CA ILE A 5 -42.52 -12.72 9.53
C ILE A 5 -41.33 -13.67 9.30
N ALA A 6 -40.85 -13.77 8.07
CA ALA A 6 -39.51 -14.31 7.81
C ALA A 6 -38.52 -13.16 7.94
N ILE A 7 -37.70 -13.19 9.00
CA ILE A 7 -36.67 -12.20 9.28
C ILE A 7 -35.57 -12.36 8.22
N ALA A 8 -35.50 -11.43 7.27
CA ALA A 8 -34.38 -11.34 6.35
C ALA A 8 -33.17 -10.80 7.12
N THR A 9 -32.18 -11.65 7.36
CA THR A 9 -30.86 -11.27 7.86
C THR A 9 -30.18 -10.37 6.82
N VAL A 10 -30.10 -9.08 7.12
CA VAL A 10 -29.30 -8.12 6.35
C VAL A 10 -27.82 -8.45 6.56
N ALA A 11 -27.20 -9.08 5.58
CA ALA A 11 -25.76 -9.29 5.55
C ALA A 11 -25.06 -7.92 5.44
N LEU A 12 -24.19 -7.61 6.41
CA LEU A 12 -23.37 -6.40 6.39
C LEU A 12 -22.36 -6.49 5.23
N ALA A 13 -22.65 -5.81 4.13
CA ALA A 13 -21.67 -5.52 3.09
C ALA A 13 -20.83 -4.29 3.49
N ALA A 14 -19.96 -4.44 4.50
CA ALA A 14 -19.00 -3.40 4.90
C ALA A 14 -17.65 -3.52 4.15
N GLY A 15 -17.67 -3.95 2.88
CA GLY A 15 -16.47 -4.46 2.20
C GLY A 15 -15.92 -3.65 1.02
N VAL A 16 -16.67 -2.71 0.41
CA VAL A 16 -16.26 -2.16 -0.89
C VAL A 16 -16.70 -0.71 -1.06
N ALA A 17 -15.91 0.24 -0.54
CA ALA A 17 -15.97 1.65 -0.97
C ALA A 17 -14.77 2.52 -0.55
N ILE A 18 -13.53 2.01 -0.43
CA ILE A 18 -12.35 2.88 -0.18
C ILE A 18 -11.65 3.33 -1.48
N ALA A 19 -12.16 2.93 -2.64
CA ALA A 19 -11.44 3.04 -3.92
C ALA A 19 -11.26 4.47 -4.50
N GLN A 20 -11.73 5.54 -3.85
CA GLN A 20 -11.75 6.88 -4.45
C GLN A 20 -11.17 8.01 -3.59
N GLN A 21 -10.61 7.72 -2.40
CA GLN A 21 -10.26 8.80 -1.46
C GLN A 21 -8.92 9.51 -1.77
N PHE A 22 -8.04 8.93 -2.61
CA PHE A 22 -6.68 9.47 -2.83
C PHE A 22 -6.25 9.47 -4.32
N PRO A 23 -6.84 10.32 -5.17
CA PRO A 23 -6.62 10.29 -6.63
C PRO A 23 -5.17 10.53 -7.09
N MET A 24 -4.34 11.18 -6.26
CA MET A 24 -2.90 11.39 -6.57
C MET A 24 -2.01 10.22 -6.12
N LEU A 25 -2.54 9.32 -5.29
CA LEU A 25 -1.74 8.27 -4.68
C LEU A 25 -1.32 7.21 -5.70
N ASP A 26 -2.18 6.95 -6.69
CA ASP A 26 -1.93 6.02 -7.79
C ASP A 26 -0.65 6.38 -8.55
N ASN A 27 -0.51 7.64 -8.94
CA ASN A 27 0.66 8.12 -9.68
C ASN A 27 1.93 8.08 -8.84
N VAL A 28 1.83 8.42 -7.55
CA VAL A 28 2.97 8.37 -6.63
C VAL A 28 3.39 6.92 -6.38
N ALA A 29 2.44 6.03 -6.10
CA ALA A 29 2.69 4.60 -5.90
C ALA A 29 3.36 3.98 -7.12
N ASN A 30 2.88 4.28 -8.32
CA ASN A 30 3.47 3.79 -9.57
C ASN A 30 4.92 4.24 -9.74
N LYS A 31 5.25 5.51 -9.44
CA LYS A 31 6.63 5.99 -9.49
C LYS A 31 7.54 5.27 -8.50
N VAL A 32 7.04 5.01 -7.29
CA VAL A 32 7.81 4.27 -6.28
C VAL A 32 8.06 2.83 -6.75
N VAL A 33 7.04 2.15 -7.27
CA VAL A 33 7.18 0.79 -7.84
C VAL A 33 8.20 0.77 -8.97
N GLN A 34 8.09 1.69 -9.94
CA GLN A 34 9.02 1.80 -11.06
C GLN A 34 10.46 2.04 -10.60
N LYS A 35 10.67 2.89 -9.58
CA LYS A 35 11.99 3.13 -9.00
C LYS A 35 12.61 1.83 -8.49
N TYR A 36 11.88 1.04 -7.71
CA TYR A 36 12.39 -0.22 -7.17
C TYR A 36 12.64 -1.27 -8.25
N GLN A 37 11.72 -1.40 -9.21
CA GLN A 37 11.86 -2.37 -10.29
C GLN A 37 13.02 -2.03 -11.23
N GLY A 38 13.29 -0.75 -11.46
CA GLY A 38 14.38 -0.26 -12.31
C GLY A 38 15.77 -0.27 -11.66
N MET A 39 15.87 -0.45 -10.34
CA MET A 39 17.16 -0.51 -9.65
C MET A 39 17.76 -1.92 -9.69
N SER A 40 19.10 -1.99 -9.75
CA SER A 40 19.82 -3.25 -9.54
C SER A 40 19.74 -3.70 -8.07
N CYS A 41 19.99 -4.98 -7.82
CA CYS A 41 19.96 -5.50 -6.46
C CYS A 41 21.05 -4.86 -5.57
N GLU A 42 22.25 -4.62 -6.12
CA GLU A 42 23.35 -3.94 -5.42
C GLU A 42 22.97 -2.50 -5.08
N GLN A 43 22.30 -1.79 -5.99
CA GLN A 43 21.82 -0.43 -5.76
C GLN A 43 20.75 -0.39 -4.67
N LEU A 44 19.83 -1.35 -4.65
CA LEU A 44 18.80 -1.46 -3.61
C LEU A 44 19.42 -1.76 -2.24
N TRP A 45 20.40 -2.66 -2.18
CA TRP A 45 21.16 -2.95 -0.96
C TRP A 45 21.91 -1.74 -0.44
N ALA A 46 22.64 -1.04 -1.32
CA ALA A 46 23.32 0.19 -0.96
C ALA A 46 22.33 1.24 -0.42
N GLN A 47 21.19 1.44 -1.11
CA GLN A 47 20.17 2.38 -0.68
C GLN A 47 19.50 2.00 0.65
N LYS A 48 19.32 0.71 0.95
CA LYS A 48 18.78 0.24 2.24
C LYS A 48 19.69 0.63 3.41
N ALA A 49 21.01 0.64 3.20
CA ALA A 49 21.98 1.01 4.22
C ALA A 49 22.11 2.53 4.42
N GLN A 50 21.65 3.34 3.46
CA GLN A 50 21.69 4.80 3.56
C GLN A 50 20.56 5.34 4.43
N PRO A 51 20.79 6.44 5.17
CA PRO A 51 19.72 7.13 5.88
C PRO A 51 18.66 7.65 4.89
N LYS A 52 17.41 7.71 5.36
CA LYS A 52 16.30 8.25 4.57
C LYS A 52 16.49 9.73 4.32
N SER A 53 16.18 10.19 3.10
CA SER A 53 16.22 11.62 2.78
C SER A 53 15.17 12.40 3.58
N ALA A 54 15.33 13.73 3.67
CA ALA A 54 14.35 14.58 4.34
C ALA A 54 12.94 14.48 3.70
N GLU A 55 12.89 14.28 2.37
CA GLU A 55 11.65 14.07 1.64
C GLU A 55 11.00 12.72 2.00
N GLU A 56 11.78 11.64 2.02
CA GLU A 56 11.29 10.31 2.43
C GLU A 56 10.76 10.34 3.87
N GLN A 57 11.47 11.02 4.77
CA GLN A 57 11.03 11.19 6.15
C GLN A 57 9.71 11.96 6.25
N ARG A 58 9.52 13.01 5.44
CA ARG A 58 8.25 13.75 5.38
C ARG A 58 7.10 12.86 4.90
N VAL A 59 7.30 12.09 3.83
CA VAL A 59 6.29 11.16 3.31
C VAL A 59 5.96 10.09 4.35
N ILE A 60 6.96 9.52 5.02
CA ILE A 60 6.76 8.58 6.13
C ILE A 60 5.93 9.22 7.24
N GLY A 61 6.20 10.50 7.59
CA GLY A 61 5.40 11.25 8.56
C GLY A 61 3.94 11.37 8.16
N LEU A 62 3.67 11.74 6.90
CA LEU A 62 2.31 11.84 6.36
C LEU A 62 1.57 10.49 6.44
N LEU A 63 2.19 9.41 5.95
CA LEU A 63 1.60 8.07 6.01
C LEU A 63 1.45 7.56 7.46
N LYS A 64 2.31 7.99 8.38
CA LYS A 64 2.12 7.68 9.81
C LYS A 64 0.89 8.39 10.38
N SER A 65 0.65 9.64 9.98
CA SER A 65 -0.46 10.47 10.47
C SER A 65 -1.83 10.09 9.87
N ASP A 66 -1.88 9.49 8.68
CA ASP A 66 -3.13 9.03 8.04
C ASP A 66 -3.10 7.51 7.79
N PRO A 67 -3.72 6.71 8.69
CA PRO A 67 -3.77 5.26 8.55
C PRO A 67 -4.51 4.75 7.30
N ALA A 68 -5.53 5.49 6.82
CA ALA A 68 -6.29 5.11 5.64
C ALA A 68 -5.43 5.30 4.38
N MET A 69 -4.77 6.45 4.27
CA MET A 69 -3.82 6.72 3.19
C MET A 69 -2.66 5.72 3.20
N ARG A 70 -2.13 5.39 4.38
CA ARG A 70 -1.07 4.38 4.52
C ARG A 70 -1.50 3.01 4.02
N THR A 71 -2.68 2.56 4.42
CA THR A 71 -3.21 1.27 3.98
C THR A 71 -3.33 1.23 2.47
N GLU A 72 -3.92 2.27 1.88
CA GLU A 72 -4.09 2.34 0.43
C GLU A 72 -2.76 2.40 -0.32
N PHE A 73 -1.80 3.18 0.18
CA PHE A 73 -0.47 3.26 -0.40
C PHE A 73 0.25 1.90 -0.36
N LEU A 74 0.24 1.24 0.80
CA LEU A 74 0.89 -0.04 0.99
C LEU A 74 0.26 -1.15 0.15
N ASN A 75 -1.08 -1.18 0.03
CA ASN A 75 -1.78 -2.13 -0.84
C ASN A 75 -1.29 -2.07 -2.30
N ARG A 76 -0.87 -0.89 -2.75
CA ARG A 76 -0.39 -0.66 -4.13
C ARG A 76 1.08 -0.99 -4.31
N VAL A 77 1.93 -0.62 -3.35
CA VAL A 77 3.39 -0.71 -3.50
C VAL A 77 3.98 -1.99 -2.94
N ALA A 78 3.36 -2.59 -1.91
CA ALA A 78 3.99 -3.66 -1.15
C ALA A 78 4.27 -4.89 -2.00
N GLY A 79 3.27 -5.43 -2.72
CA GLY A 79 3.45 -6.63 -3.53
C GLY A 79 4.62 -6.53 -4.53
N PRO A 80 4.60 -5.56 -5.47
CA PRO A 80 5.66 -5.40 -6.47
C PRO A 80 7.06 -5.17 -5.88
N ILE A 81 7.16 -4.35 -4.83
CA ILE A 81 8.45 -4.03 -4.20
C ILE A 81 8.97 -5.23 -3.42
N THR A 82 8.10 -5.91 -2.67
CA THR A 82 8.46 -7.08 -1.86
C THR A 82 8.94 -8.21 -2.76
N ASN A 83 8.31 -8.45 -3.91
CA ASN A 83 8.81 -9.42 -4.89
C ASN A 83 10.23 -9.07 -5.38
N LYS A 84 10.48 -7.81 -5.75
CA LYS A 84 11.83 -7.36 -6.15
C LYS A 84 12.84 -7.53 -5.00
N MET A 85 12.43 -7.22 -3.78
CA MET A 85 13.27 -7.39 -2.59
C MET A 85 13.59 -8.87 -2.31
N PHE A 86 12.63 -9.77 -2.53
CA PHE A 86 12.82 -11.21 -2.42
C PHE A 86 13.79 -11.73 -3.48
N GLU A 87 13.60 -11.35 -4.74
CA GLU A 87 14.53 -11.69 -5.85
C GLU A 87 15.97 -11.20 -5.57
N CYS A 88 16.11 -10.07 -4.88
CA CYS A 88 17.39 -9.50 -4.48
C CYS A 88 17.93 -10.02 -3.12
N GLY A 89 17.27 -11.00 -2.50
CA GLY A 89 17.68 -11.61 -1.22
C GLY A 89 17.58 -10.69 -0.01
N MET A 90 16.82 -9.59 -0.09
CA MET A 90 16.71 -8.58 0.98
C MET A 90 15.72 -8.96 2.08
N ILE A 91 14.85 -9.91 1.78
CA ILE A 91 13.82 -10.50 2.65
C ILE A 91 13.77 -12.02 2.36
N PRO A 92 13.45 -12.85 3.36
CA PRO A 92 13.36 -14.30 3.19
C PRO A 92 12.11 -14.73 2.42
#